data_AF-A0A9E7DBR2-F1
#
_entry.id   AF-A0A9E7DBR2-F1
#
_cell.length_a   1.000
_cell.length_b   1.000
_cell.length_c   1.000
_cell.angle_alpha   90.00
_cell.angle_beta   90.00
_cell.angle_gamma   90.00
#
_symmetry.space_group_name_H-M   'P 1'
#
loop_
_entity.id
_entity.type
_entity.pdbx_description
1 polymer ?
#
loop_
_entity_poly.entity_id
_entity_poly.type
_entity_poly.pdbx_seq_one_letter_code
_entity_poly.pdbx_strand_id
1 'polypeptide(L)' 'MAEPKLVLPTMDAIRRWQGVAVPNPAARHGLADFEALIADLELLRGDLGFEEEPAGFEAALQACKDAEA' A
#
# COMPACT_ATOMS: atom_id res chain seq x y z
N MET A 1 -9.16 -21.57 13.62
CA MET A 1 -7.88 -20.87 13.37
C MET A 1 -7.93 -19.54 14.10
N ALA A 2 -6.83 -19.08 14.69
CA ALA A 2 -6.79 -17.77 15.33
C ALA A 2 -6.89 -16.66 14.26
N GLU A 3 -7.56 -15.56 14.58
CA GLU A 3 -7.70 -14.43 13.65
C GLU A 3 -6.35 -13.70 13.47
N PRO A 4 -5.97 -13.32 12.23
CA PRO A 4 -4.74 -12.58 11.98
C PRO A 4 -4.70 -11.23 12.70
N LYS A 5 -3.50 -10.85 13.14
CA LYS A 5 -3.28 -9.61 13.92
C LYS A 5 -3.63 -8.33 13.14
N LEU A 6 -3.65 -8.38 11.82
CA LEU A 6 -3.96 -7.24 10.96
C LEU A 6 -5.45 -6.87 10.93
N VAL A 7 -6.35 -7.81 11.26
CA VAL A 7 -7.79 -7.66 10.98
C VAL A 7 -8.41 -6.50 11.78
N LEU A 8 -8.29 -6.50 13.12
CA LEU A 8 -8.89 -5.44 13.95
C LEU A 8 -8.30 -4.05 13.68
N PRO A 9 -6.96 -3.85 13.61
CA PRO A 9 -6.40 -2.54 13.27
C PRO A 9 -6.83 -2.02 11.91
N THR A 10 -6.93 -2.90 10.91
CA THR A 10 -7.36 -2.52 9.55
C THR A 10 -8.82 -2.11 9.53
N MET A 11 -9.69 -2.82 10.25
CA MET A 11 -11.10 -2.45 10.39
C MET A 11 -11.26 -1.06 11.03
N ASP A 12 -10.48 -0.76 12.08
CA ASP A 12 -10.48 0.55 12.73
C ASP A 12 -9.99 1.66 11.80
N ALA A 13 -8.95 1.39 11.00
CA ALA A 13 -8.44 2.33 10.01
C ALA A 13 -9.47 2.61 8.90
N ILE A 14 -10.12 1.57 8.35
CA ILE A 14 -11.18 1.71 7.35
C ILE A 14 -12.32 2.55 7.91
N ARG A 15 -12.77 2.27 9.14
CA ARG A 15 -13.83 3.06 9.78
C ARG A 15 -13.43 4.52 9.95
N ARG A 16 -12.21 4.78 10.41
CA ARG A 16 -11.71 6.14 10.69
C ARG A 16 -11.52 6.97 9.43
N TRP A 17 -10.90 6.40 8.40
CA TRP A 17 -10.45 7.16 7.22
C TRP A 17 -11.40 7.08 6.03
N GLN A 18 -12.15 5.98 5.91
CA GLN A 18 -13.09 5.76 4.81
C GLN A 18 -14.55 5.94 5.22
N GLY A 19 -14.84 6.06 6.52
CA GLY A 19 -16.21 6.16 7.04
C GLY A 19 -17.03 4.88 6.87
N VAL A 20 -16.41 3.76 6.50
CA VAL A 20 -17.07 2.47 6.26
C VAL A 20 -16.94 1.60 7.50
N ALA A 21 -18.08 1.13 8.04
CA ALA A 21 -18.08 0.04 9.00
C ALA A 21 -18.15 -1.29 8.24
N VAL A 22 -17.26 -2.23 8.56
CA VAL A 22 -17.26 -3.55 7.92
C VAL A 22 -18.61 -4.24 8.18
N PRO A 23 -19.39 -4.58 7.14
CA PRO A 23 -20.82 -4.82 7.30
C PRO A 23 -21.17 -6.26 7.74
N ASN A 24 -20.25 -7.22 7.60
CA ASN A 24 -20.54 -8.63 7.89
C ASN A 24 -19.27 -9.47 8.21
N PRO A 25 -19.44 -10.69 8.77
CA PRO A 25 -18.32 -11.59 9.07
C PRO A 25 -17.52 -12.04 7.84
N ALA A 26 -18.13 -12.10 6.65
CA ALA A 26 -17.42 -12.48 5.43
C ALA A 26 -16.38 -11.42 5.03
N ALA A 27 -16.71 -10.14 5.15
CA ALA A 27 -15.77 -9.04 4.91
C ALA A 27 -14.61 -9.04 5.92
N ARG A 28 -14.88 -9.45 7.18
CA ARG A 28 -13.83 -9.67 8.19
C ARG A 28 -12.92 -10.85 7.82
N HIS A 29 -13.48 -11.96 7.33
CA HIS A 29 -12.68 -13.10 6.88
C HIS A 29 -11.86 -12.78 5.63
N GLY A 30 -12.40 -12.00 4.68
CA GLY A 30 -11.65 -11.57 3.50
C GLY A 30 -10.42 -10.73 3.84
N LEU A 31 -10.39 -10.04 4.99
CA LEU A 31 -9.18 -9.35 5.46
C LEU A 31 -8.06 -10.32 5.83
N ALA A 32 -8.38 -11.53 6.29
CA ALA A 32 -7.38 -12.55 6.60
C ALA A 32 -6.66 -13.04 5.34
N ASP A 33 -7.37 -13.11 4.21
CA ASP A 33 -6.82 -13.57 2.93
C ASP A 33 -5.74 -12.61 2.39
N PHE A 34 -5.74 -11.35 2.82
CA PHE A 34 -4.76 -10.35 2.42
C PHE A 34 -3.44 -10.41 3.20
N GLU A 35 -3.33 -11.20 4.27
CA GLU A 35 -2.10 -11.29 5.07
C GLU A 35 -0.89 -11.70 4.21
N ALA A 36 -1.05 -12.75 3.41
CA ALA A 36 -0.01 -13.22 2.50
C ALA A 36 0.31 -12.18 1.42
N LEU A 37 -0.72 -11.56 0.82
CA LEU A 37 -0.52 -10.54 -0.22
C LEU A 37 0.22 -9.31 0.31
N ILE A 38 -0.09 -8.85 1.53
CA ILE A 38 0.61 -7.74 2.17
C ILE A 38 2.09 -8.10 2.37
N ALA A 39 2.38 -9.31 2.87
CA ALA A 39 3.75 -9.76 3.05
C ALA A 39 4.52 -9.83 1.72
N ASP A 40 3.89 -10.35 0.65
CA ASP A 40 4.49 -10.39 -0.69
C ASP A 40 4.79 -8.99 -1.22
N LEU A 41 3.90 -8.02 -1.00
CA LEU A 41 4.11 -6.62 -1.38
C LEU A 41 5.19 -5.94 -0.55
N GLU A 42 5.31 -6.27 0.75
CA GLU A 42 6.37 -5.76 1.61
C GLU A 42 7.74 -6.27 1.19
N LEU A 43 7.85 -7.51 0.70
CA LEU A 43 9.08 -8.05 0.12
C LEU A 43 9.52 -7.31 -1.15
N LEU A 44 8.57 -6.82 -1.94
CA LEU A 44 8.86 -6.03 -3.15
C LEU A 44 9.29 -4.58 -2.85
N ARG A 45 9.16 -4.11 -1.61
CA ARG A 45 9.55 -2.75 -1.22
C ARG A 45 11.07 -2.59 -1.31
N GLY A 46 11.54 -1.54 -1.97
CA GLY A 46 12.97 -1.34 -2.27
C GLY A 46 13.50 -2.11 -3.48
N ASP A 47 12.80 -3.15 -3.97
CA ASP A 47 13.20 -3.90 -5.17
C ASP A 47 12.66 -3.27 -6.46
N LEU A 48 11.59 -2.49 -6.35
CA LEU A 48 11.04 -1.74 -7.47
C LEU A 48 11.84 -0.45 -7.65
N GLY A 49 12.49 -0.29 -8.81
CA GLY A 49 13.36 0.86 -9.15
C GLY A 49 12.71 2.25 -9.11
N PHE A 50 11.45 2.37 -8.68
CA PHE A 50 10.83 3.63 -8.27
C PHE A 50 11.47 4.23 -7.01
N GLU A 51 12.14 3.43 -6.18
CA GLU A 51 12.86 3.88 -4.98
C GLU A 51 14.33 4.27 -5.27
N GLU A 52 14.87 3.86 -6.43
CA GLU A 52 16.24 4.18 -6.89
C GLU A 52 16.32 5.53 -7.62
N GLU A 53 15.17 6.09 -8.02
CA GLU A 53 15.13 7.47 -8.52
C GLU A 53 14.80 8.44 -7.39
N PRO A 54 15.78 9.24 -6.93
CA PRO A 54 15.63 10.64 -7.13
C PRO A 54 16.08 10.93 -8.56
N ALA A 55 15.16 10.91 -9.52
CA ALA A 55 15.05 12.16 -10.25
C ALA A 55 14.54 13.16 -9.20
N GLY A 56 15.45 13.63 -8.32
CA GLY A 56 15.15 14.72 -7.42
C GLY A 56 14.49 15.80 -8.27
N PHE A 57 13.54 16.56 -7.72
CA PHE A 57 12.72 17.47 -8.51
C PHE A 57 13.52 18.24 -9.58
N GLU A 58 14.76 18.62 -9.27
CA GLU A 58 15.67 19.30 -10.20
C GLU A 58 16.24 18.43 -11.33
N ALA A 59 16.56 17.16 -11.08
CA ALA A 59 16.96 16.20 -12.11
C ALA A 59 15.79 15.87 -13.05
N ALA A 60 14.58 15.72 -12.51
CA ALA A 60 13.37 15.55 -13.31
C ALA A 60 13.07 16.81 -14.15
N LEU A 61 13.18 17.99 -13.54
CA LEU A 61 12.97 19.27 -14.21
C LEU A 61 14.01 19.51 -15.31
N GLN A 62 15.27 19.12 -15.10
CA GLN A 62 16.30 19.25 -16.12
C GLN A 62 16.06 18.31 -17.30
N ALA A 63 15.72 17.04 -17.04
CA ALA A 63 15.38 16.09 -18.10
C ALA A 63 14.19 16.58 -18.95
N CYS A 64 13.17 17.21 -18.34
CA CYS A 64 12.06 17.82 -19.08
C CYS A 64 12.51 18.97 -19.99
N LYS A 65 13.42 19.84 -19.54
CA LYS A 65 13.95 20.95 -20.35
C LYS A 65 14.78 20.45 -21.54
N ASP A 66 15.60 19.43 -21.31
CA ASP A 66 16.50 18.88 -22.34
C ASP A 66 15.71 18.14 -23.44
N ALA A 67 14.51 17.65 -23.15
CA ALA A 67 13.63 16.99 -24.13
C ALA A 67 12.91 17.97 -25.09
N GLU A 68 12.84 19.26 -24.74
CA GLU A 68 12.18 20.30 -25.54
C GLU A 68 13.14 21.11 -26.45
N ALA A 69 14.46 20.87 -26.33
CA ALA A 69 15.51 21.53 -27.10
C ALA A 69 15.87 20.75 -28.38
#